data_AF-A0A532C467-F1
#
_entry.id   AF-A0A532C467-F1
#
_cell.length_a   1.000
_cell.length_b   1.000
_cell.length_c   1.000
_cell.angle_alpha   90.00
_cell.angle_beta   90.00
_cell.angle_gamma   90.00
#
_symmetry.space_group_name_H-M   'P 1'
#
loop_
_entity.id
_entity.type
_entity.pdbx_description
1 polymer ?
#
loop_
_entity_poly.entity_id
_entity_poly.type
_entity_poly.pdbx_seq_one_letter_code
_entity_poly.pdbx_strand_id
1 'polypeptide(L)' 'MEATPKEIQIYVTEDGRVPFSEWLASLRDLKGRAKIRVRLDRVSLGN' A
#
# COMPACT_ATOMS: atom_id res chain seq x y z
N MET A 1 11.04 19.37 -9.57
CA MET A 1 9.90 19.42 -8.64
C MET A 1 10.35 18.73 -7.38
N GLU A 2 10.30 19.38 -6.22
CA GLU A 2 10.67 18.74 -4.95
C GLU A 2 9.56 17.76 -4.56
N ALA A 3 9.93 16.54 -4.20
CA ALA A 3 9.01 15.53 -3.72
C ALA A 3 8.51 15.91 -2.33
N THR A 4 7.20 16.14 -2.18
CA THR A 4 6.57 16.36 -0.88
C THR A 4 6.07 15.03 -0.32
N PRO A 5 6.46 14.62 0.90
CA PRO A 5 5.95 13.40 1.52
C PRO A 5 4.43 13.30 1.48
N LYS A 6 3.91 12.10 1.28
CA LYS A 6 2.47 11.79 1.23
C LYS A 6 2.12 10.80 2.32
N GLU A 7 1.03 11.07 3.02
CA GLU A 7 0.43 10.10 3.92
C GLU A 7 -0.39 9.09 3.11
N ILE A 8 -0.13 7.80 3.32
CA ILE A 8 -0.94 6.73 2.75
C ILE A 8 -1.95 6.29 3.79
N GLN A 9 -3.23 6.49 3.48
CA GLN A 9 -4.33 6.01 4.30
C GLN A 9 -4.87 4.70 3.74
N ILE A 10 -5.10 3.73 4.62
CA ILE A 10 -5.73 2.46 4.25
C ILE A 10 -7.20 2.53 4.61
N TYR A 11 -8.05 2.31 3.61
CA TYR A 11 -9.49 2.26 3.80
C TYR A 11 -9.88 1.09 4.71
N VAL A 12 -10.72 1.41 5.69
CA VAL A 12 -11.39 0.45 6.58
C VAL A 12 -12.88 0.57 6.33
N THR A 13 -13.54 -0.56 6.12
CA THR A 13 -15.01 -0.61 5.94
C THR A 13 -15.72 -0.39 7.28
N GLU A 14 -17.03 -0.14 7.22
CA GLU A 14 -17.85 0.02 8.44
C GLU A 14 -17.85 -1.23 9.33
N ASP A 15 -17.70 -2.42 8.73
CA ASP A 15 -17.57 -3.71 9.44
C ASP A 15 -16.12 -4.04 9.85
N GLY A 16 -15.18 -3.09 9.70
CA GLY A 16 -13.80 -3.20 10.19
C GLY A 16 -12.84 -3.97 9.28
N ARG A 17 -13.27 -4.35 8.07
CA ARG A 17 -12.41 -5.01 7.09
C ARG A 17 -11.44 -4.03 6.47
N VAL A 18 -10.31 -4.56 6.02
CA VAL A 18 -9.22 -3.76 5.42
C VAL A 18 -8.90 -4.33 4.04
N PRO A 19 -9.75 -4.09 3.01
CA PRO A 19 -9.73 -4.87 1.76
C PRO A 19 -8.38 -4.86 1.05
N PHE A 20 -7.68 -3.73 1.03
CA PHE A 20 -6.35 -3.64 0.42
C PHE A 20 -5.33 -4.56 1.11
N SER A 21 -5.29 -4.52 2.44
CA SER A 21 -4.36 -5.34 3.24
C SER A 21 -4.70 -6.81 3.14
N GLU A 22 -5.99 -7.16 3.18
CA GLU A 22 -6.48 -8.53 2.99
C GLU A 22 -6.12 -9.08 1.61
N TRP A 23 -6.39 -8.31 0.56
CA TRP A 23 -6.00 -8.67 -0.81
C TRP A 23 -4.49 -8.87 -0.93
N LEU A 24 -3.69 -7.91 -0.45
CA LEU A 24 -2.23 -8.00 -0.53
C LEU A 24 -1.69 -9.22 0.24
N ALA A 25 -2.31 -9.58 1.36
CA ALA A 25 -1.96 -10.76 2.14
C ALA A 25 -2.33 -12.08 1.45
N SER A 26 -3.44 -12.09 0.69
CA SER A 26 -3.93 -13.26 -0.05
C SER A 26 -3.07 -13.65 -1.26
N LEU A 27 -2.24 -12.73 -1.77
CA LEU A 27 -1.38 -13.00 -2.92
C LEU A 27 -0.34 -14.09 -2.59
N ARG A 28 -0.27 -15.13 -3.44
CA ARG A 28 0.74 -16.19 -3.33
C ARG A 28 2.12 -15.75 -3.86
N ASP A 29 2.15 -14.80 -4.80
CA ASP A 29 3.40 -14.28 -5.36
C ASP A 29 4.09 -13.31 -4.39
N LEU A 30 5.13 -13.81 -3.73
CA LEU A 30 5.95 -13.03 -2.79
C LEU A 30 6.70 -11.89 -3.48
N LYS A 31 7.16 -12.09 -4.73
CA LYS A 31 7.90 -11.05 -5.47
C LYS A 31 6.98 -9.91 -5.89
N GLY A 32 5.77 -10.24 -6.35
CA GLY A 32 4.72 -9.27 -6.63
C GLY A 32 4.35 -8.44 -5.40
N ARG A 33 4.13 -9.09 -4.25
CA ARG A 33 3.84 -8.41 -2.98
C ARG A 33 4.94 -7.42 -2.57
N ALA A 34 6.20 -7.84 -2.66
CA ALA A 34 7.33 -6.98 -2.33
C ALA A 34 7.39 -5.74 -3.24
N LYS A 35 7.17 -5.92 -4.55
CA LYS A 35 7.13 -4.80 -5.51
C LYS A 35 6.02 -3.80 -5.21
N ILE A 36 4.83 -4.28 -4.84
CA ILE A 36 3.70 -3.42 -4.46
C ILE A 36 4.08 -2.56 -3.24
N ARG A 37 4.67 -3.17 -2.20
CA ARG A 37 5.07 -2.46 -0.99
C ARG A 37 6.14 -1.39 -1.27
N VAL A 38 7.19 -1.75 -2.02
CA VAL A 38 8.22 -0.78 -2.46
C VAL A 38 7.60 0.39 -3.23
N ARG A 39 6.56 0.16 -4.02
CA ARG A 39 5.90 1.24 -4.77
C ARG A 39 5.08 2.16 -3.87
N LEU A 40 4.43 1.63 -2.83
CA LEU A 40 3.80 2.46 -1.80
C LEU A 40 4.83 3.29 -1.03
N ASP A 41 5.95 2.69 -0.65
CA ASP A 41 7.03 3.40 0.04
C ASP A 41 7.60 4.55 -0.80
N ARG A 42 7.62 4.39 -2.13
CA ARG A 42 7.98 5.48 -3.03
C ARG A 42 6.92 6.59 -3.01
N VAL A 43 5.64 6.25 -3.18
CA VAL A 43 4.54 7.24 -3.14
C VAL A 43 4.57 8.05 -1.83
N SER A 44 4.85 7.43 -0.69
CA SER A 44 4.91 8.15 0.59
C SER A 44 6.07 9.13 0.69
N LEU A 45 7.16 8.93 -0.06
CA LEU A 45 8.28 9.86 -0.16
C LEU A 45 8.03 11.00 -1.15
N GLY A 46 6.84 11.07 -1.77
CA GLY A 46 6.52 12.06 -2.81
C GLY A 46 7.12 11.73 -4.18
N ASN A 47 7.48 10.46 -4.38
CA ASN A 47 8.16 9.89 -5.55
C ASN A 47 7.20 9.61 -6.71
#